data_AF-A0A7C4LYA1-F1
#
_entry.id   AF-A0A7C4LYA1-F1
#
_cell.length_a   1.000
_cell.length_b   1.000
_cell.length_c   1.000
_cell.angle_alpha   90.00
_cell.angle_beta   90.00
_cell.angle_gamma   90.00
#
_symmetry.space_group_name_H-M   'P 1'
#
loop_
_entity.id
_entity.type
_entity.pdbx_description
1 polymer ?
#
loop_
_entity_poly.entity_id
_entity_poly.type
_entity_poly.pdbx_seq_one_letter_code
_entity_poly.pdbx_strand_id
1 'polypeptide(L)'
;MRRLPETLRLEPEEVPMTPVLQRIAAAAAAVVLTGCCLKFNDLAPGTQVPVGAVFTTDRKTVRVEPFQWSNGTWTNNGYARVDGSQLAGGTAPELRTNNANLNFQLNYPLQRLSFKFADFGGNENLKINNDFRNVANFLGLHNTTVGGVLVQVTAVQDVSSIRGEMVLQGPIQGFSVGGQEFWIDDVCPDR
;
A
#
# COMPACT_ATOMS: atom_id res chain seq x y z
N MET A 1 6.87 2.82 88.88
CA MET A 1 6.82 3.49 87.55
C MET A 1 5.53 3.01 86.88
N ARG A 2 4.41 3.73 87.02
CA ARG A 2 3.80 4.74 86.11
C ARG A 2 3.27 4.18 84.77
N ARG A 3 2.00 4.54 84.50
CA ARG A 3 1.16 4.52 83.26
C ARG A 3 0.33 3.24 83.06
N LEU A 4 -1.00 3.23 83.22
CA LEU A 4 -2.17 3.95 82.63
C LEU A 4 -2.90 3.02 81.62
N PRO A 5 -4.25 2.94 81.64
CA PRO A 5 -5.06 2.08 80.76
C PRO A 5 -5.46 2.83 79.49
N GLU A 6 -5.57 2.13 78.36
CA GLU A 6 -6.12 2.64 77.10
C GLU A 6 -7.05 1.56 76.50
N THR A 7 -8.36 1.74 76.68
CA THR A 7 -9.32 2.39 75.75
C THR A 7 -9.86 1.44 74.68
N LEU A 8 -11.13 1.10 74.93
CA LEU A 8 -12.16 0.58 74.03
C LEU A 8 -12.04 1.20 72.61
N ARG A 9 -11.71 0.39 71.61
CA ARG A 9 -11.97 0.72 70.20
C ARG A 9 -13.32 0.16 69.80
N LEU A 10 -14.20 1.05 69.37
CA LEU A 10 -15.43 0.74 68.64
C LEU A 10 -15.03 0.55 67.17
N GLU A 11 -15.34 -0.61 66.60
CA GLU A 11 -15.23 -0.88 65.15
C GLU A 11 -16.31 -0.06 64.40
N PRO A 12 -16.01 0.55 63.25
CA PRO A 12 -17.04 1.20 62.43
C PRO A 12 -17.81 0.18 61.58
N GLU A 13 -19.12 0.36 61.54
CA GLU A 13 -20.12 -0.39 60.78
C GLU A 13 -19.91 -0.23 59.25
N GLU A 14 -19.70 -1.34 58.53
CA GLU A 14 -19.64 -1.35 57.07
C GLU A 14 -21.03 -1.11 56.46
N VAL A 15 -21.19 -0.01 55.73
CA VAL A 15 -22.37 0.24 54.89
C VAL A 15 -22.23 -0.55 53.58
N PRO A 16 -23.14 -1.47 53.24
CA PRO A 16 -23.04 -2.19 51.98
C PRO A 16 -23.46 -1.29 50.82
N MET A 17 -22.50 -0.96 49.95
CA MET A 17 -22.78 -0.31 48.66
C MET A 17 -23.31 -1.35 47.66
N THR A 18 -24.59 -1.24 47.31
CA THR A 18 -25.24 -2.00 46.25
C THR A 18 -24.56 -1.73 44.90
N PRO A 19 -24.14 -2.74 44.12
CA PRO A 19 -23.57 -2.48 42.81
C PRO A 19 -24.69 -2.12 41.82
N VAL A 20 -24.70 -0.87 41.36
CA VAL A 20 -25.51 -0.46 40.20
C VAL A 20 -24.93 -1.15 38.97
N LEU A 21 -25.69 -2.08 38.41
CA LEU A 21 -25.35 -2.82 37.20
C LEU A 21 -25.40 -1.85 36.00
N GLN A 22 -24.29 -1.17 35.72
CA GLN A 22 -24.20 -0.26 34.59
C GLN A 22 -24.06 -1.07 33.29
N ARG A 23 -25.16 -1.18 32.55
CA ARG A 23 -25.17 -1.78 31.21
C ARG A 23 -24.35 -0.91 30.27
N ILE A 24 -23.11 -1.33 30.02
CA ILE A 24 -22.28 -0.75 28.95
C ILE A 24 -22.87 -1.26 27.63
N ALA A 25 -23.55 -0.39 26.88
CA ALA A 25 -23.81 -0.63 25.49
C ALA A 25 -22.47 -0.53 24.74
N ALA A 26 -21.91 -1.66 24.32
CA ALA A 26 -20.78 -1.66 23.42
C ALA A 26 -21.27 -1.15 22.06
N ALA A 27 -20.93 0.09 21.71
CA ALA A 27 -21.02 0.53 20.33
C ALA A 27 -19.99 -0.29 19.54
N ALA A 28 -20.46 -1.18 18.68
CA ALA A 28 -19.60 -1.77 17.66
C ALA A 28 -19.20 -0.66 16.70
N ALA A 29 -18.02 -0.07 16.91
CA ALA A 29 -17.37 0.69 15.87
C ALA A 29 -17.11 -0.28 14.72
N ALA A 30 -17.80 -0.12 13.60
CA ALA A 30 -17.36 -0.71 12.35
C ALA A 30 -15.99 -0.10 12.05
N VAL A 31 -14.93 -0.82 12.42
CA VAL A 31 -13.59 -0.55 11.89
C VAL A 31 -13.71 -0.83 10.41
N VAL A 32 -13.87 0.23 9.61
CA VAL A 32 -13.49 0.16 8.21
C VAL A 32 -12.00 -0.14 8.27
N LEU A 33 -11.63 -1.40 8.07
CA LEU A 33 -10.25 -1.78 7.80
C LEU A 33 -9.95 -1.17 6.43
N THR A 34 -9.65 0.13 6.39
CA THR A 34 -8.83 0.70 5.34
C THR A 34 -7.54 -0.11 5.42
N GLY A 35 -7.39 -1.13 4.57
CA GLY A 35 -6.24 -2.01 4.57
C GLY A 35 -4.98 -1.15 4.59
N CYS A 36 -4.03 -1.46 5.48
CA CYS A 36 -2.77 -0.73 5.54
C CYS A 36 -2.14 -0.72 4.15
N CYS A 37 -2.06 0.46 3.54
CA CYS A 37 -1.32 0.63 2.31
C CYS A 37 0.13 0.25 2.56
N LEU A 38 0.73 -0.49 1.64
CA LEU A 38 2.17 -0.70 1.67
C LEU A 38 2.82 0.68 1.53
N LYS A 39 3.65 1.01 2.51
CA LYS A 39 4.57 2.14 2.52
C LYS A 39 5.97 1.58 2.49
N PHE A 40 6.92 2.32 1.93
CA PHE A 40 8.29 1.81 1.75
C PHE A 40 9.27 2.31 2.81
N ASN A 41 8.76 2.84 3.92
CA ASN A 41 9.53 3.46 5.01
C ASN A 41 10.45 2.48 5.75
N ASP A 42 10.24 1.17 5.59
CA ASP A 42 11.12 0.13 6.12
C ASP A 42 12.34 -0.13 5.23
N LEU A 43 12.41 0.49 4.04
CA LEU A 43 13.52 0.38 3.11
C LEU A 43 14.45 1.59 3.21
N ALA A 44 15.75 1.36 3.08
CA ALA A 44 16.74 2.44 3.09
C ALA A 44 16.70 3.22 1.75
N PRO A 45 16.53 4.55 1.75
CA PRO A 45 16.60 5.37 0.54
C PRO A 45 17.91 5.18 -0.24
N GLY A 46 17.80 5.15 -1.57
CA GLY A 46 18.93 4.87 -2.46
C GLY A 46 19.20 3.39 -2.70
N THR A 47 18.56 2.47 -1.94
CA THR A 47 18.65 1.03 -2.20
C THR A 47 18.14 0.73 -3.60
N GLN A 48 18.97 0.03 -4.39
CA GLN A 48 18.62 -0.41 -5.73
C GLN A 48 18.50 -1.94 -5.75
N VAL A 49 17.42 -2.43 -6.36
CA VAL A 49 17.09 -3.86 -6.47
C VAL A 49 16.98 -4.21 -7.96
N PRO A 50 17.90 -5.03 -8.52
CA PRO A 50 17.90 -5.33 -9.95
C PRO A 50 16.75 -6.27 -10.34
N VAL A 51 16.41 -6.28 -11.63
CA VAL A 51 15.49 -7.29 -12.20
C VAL A 51 15.96 -8.71 -11.86
N GLY A 52 15.00 -9.58 -11.51
CA GLY A 52 15.23 -10.95 -11.08
C GLY A 52 15.32 -11.10 -9.55
N ALA A 53 15.64 -10.04 -8.83
CA ALA A 53 15.70 -10.05 -7.37
C ALA A 53 14.32 -9.93 -6.72
N VAL A 54 14.30 -10.18 -5.41
CA VAL A 54 13.14 -10.05 -4.53
C VAL A 54 13.55 -9.23 -3.31
N PHE A 55 12.62 -8.43 -2.81
CA PHE A 55 12.75 -7.76 -1.53
C PHE A 55 11.43 -7.85 -0.76
N THR A 56 11.45 -7.44 0.51
CA THR A 56 10.27 -7.43 1.36
C THR A 56 10.06 -6.02 1.91
N THR A 57 8.81 -5.56 1.90
CA THR A 57 8.37 -4.29 2.49
C THR A 57 7.01 -4.48 3.15
N ASP A 58 6.82 -3.99 4.38
CA ASP A 58 5.64 -4.26 5.22
C ASP A 58 5.20 -5.74 5.19
N ARG A 59 6.17 -6.65 5.32
CA ARG A 59 5.99 -8.11 5.28
C ARG A 59 5.35 -8.64 3.99
N LYS A 60 5.35 -7.85 2.91
CA LYS A 60 4.97 -8.28 1.55
C LYS A 60 6.21 -8.47 0.71
N THR A 61 6.25 -9.58 0.00
CA THR A 61 7.29 -9.83 -0.99
C THR A 61 6.98 -9.05 -2.26
N VAL A 62 8.00 -8.39 -2.79
CA VAL A 62 7.95 -7.71 -4.10
C VAL A 62 9.06 -8.31 -4.97
N ARG A 63 8.68 -8.79 -6.15
CA ARG A 63 9.64 -9.26 -7.16
C ARG A 63 9.86 -8.16 -8.19
N VAL A 64 11.12 -7.90 -8.51
CA VAL A 64 11.49 -7.02 -9.63
C VAL A 64 11.53 -7.87 -10.89
N GLU A 65 10.63 -7.59 -11.82
CA GLU A 65 10.40 -8.37 -13.02
C GLU A 65 10.92 -7.66 -14.29
N PRO A 66 11.19 -8.42 -15.37
CA PRO A 66 11.62 -7.87 -16.64
C PRO A 66 10.62 -6.87 -17.21
N PHE A 67 11.11 -5.92 -17.98
CA PHE A 67 10.33 -4.86 -18.60
C PHE A 67 10.18 -5.09 -20.11
N GLN A 68 8.99 -4.78 -20.64
CA GLN A 68 8.75 -4.73 -22.08
C GLN A 68 8.84 -3.29 -22.59
N TRP A 69 9.63 -3.08 -23.63
CA TRP A 69 9.68 -1.81 -24.38
C TRP A 69 8.44 -1.64 -25.27
N SER A 70 8.18 -0.42 -25.71
CA SER A 70 7.09 -0.10 -26.64
C SER A 70 7.14 -0.86 -27.97
N ASN A 71 8.31 -1.37 -28.37
CA ASN A 71 8.47 -2.22 -29.56
C ASN A 71 8.21 -3.72 -29.29
N GLY A 72 7.76 -4.08 -28.07
CA GLY A 72 7.44 -5.44 -27.66
C GLY A 72 8.64 -6.29 -27.21
N THR A 73 9.87 -5.79 -27.33
CA THR A 73 11.06 -6.51 -26.85
C THR A 73 11.18 -6.44 -25.33
N TRP A 74 11.78 -7.46 -24.72
CA TRP A 74 11.94 -7.55 -23.26
C TRP A 74 13.39 -7.29 -22.84
N THR A 75 13.57 -6.70 -21.67
CA THR A 75 14.88 -6.47 -21.05
C THR A 75 14.90 -6.93 -19.61
N ASN A 76 16.07 -7.44 -19.19
CA ASN A 76 16.42 -7.68 -17.79
C ASN A 76 17.37 -6.61 -17.24
N ASN A 77 17.73 -5.61 -18.06
CA ASN A 77 18.68 -4.55 -17.71
C ASN A 77 17.95 -3.37 -17.07
N GLY A 78 17.35 -3.59 -15.91
CA GLY A 78 16.61 -2.59 -15.16
C GLY A 78 16.66 -2.81 -13.66
N TYR A 79 16.01 -1.91 -12.93
CA TYR A 79 15.98 -1.96 -11.46
C TYR A 79 14.77 -1.24 -10.88
N ALA A 80 14.46 -1.59 -9.64
CA ALA A 80 13.70 -0.77 -8.71
C ALA A 80 14.67 -0.01 -7.80
N ARG A 81 14.30 1.19 -7.36
CA ARG A 81 15.07 2.00 -6.41
C ARG A 81 14.14 2.63 -5.39
N VAL A 82 14.54 2.56 -4.12
CA VAL A 82 13.89 3.30 -3.03
C VAL A 82 14.26 4.77 -3.18
N ASP A 83 13.26 5.61 -3.44
CA ASP A 83 13.43 7.02 -3.78
C ASP A 83 12.77 7.93 -2.73
N GLY A 84 13.42 9.05 -2.40
CA GLY A 84 12.95 10.01 -1.40
C GLY A 84 12.27 11.23 -1.99
N SER A 85 12.13 11.32 -3.31
CA SER A 85 11.68 12.53 -4.01
C SER A 85 10.17 12.82 -3.95
N GLN A 86 9.35 11.86 -3.50
CA GLN A 86 7.89 12.02 -3.31
C GLN A 86 7.13 12.41 -4.60
N LEU A 87 7.59 11.93 -5.74
CA LEU A 87 7.03 12.26 -7.05
C LEU A 87 5.64 11.66 -7.27
N ALA A 88 5.37 10.45 -6.78
CA ALA A 88 4.04 9.82 -6.85
C ALA A 88 3.00 10.52 -5.96
N GLY A 89 3.43 11.27 -4.93
CA GLY A 89 2.53 12.03 -4.07
C GLY A 89 1.96 11.27 -2.87
N GLY A 90 2.59 10.17 -2.48
CA GLY A 90 2.33 9.48 -1.22
C GLY A 90 3.23 9.98 -0.09
N THR A 91 3.74 9.06 0.72
CA THR A 91 4.65 9.33 1.84
C THR A 91 6.03 8.76 1.52
N ALA A 92 7.07 9.59 1.51
CA ALA A 92 8.42 9.08 1.28
C ALA A 92 8.87 8.02 2.31
N PRO A 93 9.73 7.08 1.88
CA PRO A 93 10.16 6.88 0.50
C PRO A 93 9.12 6.16 -0.38
N GLU A 94 9.27 6.30 -1.68
CA GLU A 94 8.49 5.66 -2.74
C GLU A 94 9.38 4.67 -3.53
N LEU A 95 8.80 3.90 -4.44
CA LEU A 95 9.58 3.07 -5.37
C LEU A 95 9.62 3.70 -6.74
N ARG A 96 10.84 3.91 -7.26
CA ARG A 96 11.12 4.21 -8.66
C ARG A 96 11.44 2.92 -9.42
N THR A 97 10.91 2.73 -10.61
CA THR A 97 11.43 1.76 -11.57
C THR A 97 12.19 2.45 -12.70
N ASN A 98 13.22 1.76 -13.19
CA ASN A 98 13.90 2.08 -14.43
C ASN A 98 14.04 0.80 -15.23
N ASN A 99 13.20 0.65 -16.26
CA ASN A 99 13.10 -0.53 -17.12
C ASN A 99 12.83 -1.81 -16.31
N ALA A 100 11.91 -1.73 -15.35
CA ALA A 100 11.53 -2.85 -14.51
C ALA A 100 10.04 -2.83 -14.18
N ASN A 101 9.49 -3.99 -13.83
CA ASN A 101 8.16 -4.14 -13.27
C ASN A 101 8.25 -4.57 -11.80
N LEU A 102 7.29 -4.16 -10.99
CA LEU A 102 7.13 -4.55 -9.59
C LEU A 102 5.94 -5.50 -9.49
N ASN A 103 6.19 -6.75 -9.15
CA ASN A 103 5.16 -7.74 -8.85
C ASN A 103 4.95 -7.81 -7.34
N PHE A 104 3.79 -7.35 -6.89
CA PHE A 104 3.43 -7.34 -5.48
C PHE A 104 2.74 -8.66 -5.11
N GLN A 105 3.35 -9.42 -4.22
CA GLN A 105 2.76 -10.64 -3.67
C GLN A 105 1.82 -10.28 -2.52
N LEU A 106 0.63 -9.82 -2.91
CA LEU A 106 -0.44 -9.42 -2.00
C LEU A 106 -1.23 -10.63 -1.49
N ASN A 107 -2.07 -10.41 -0.48
CA ASN A 107 -2.92 -11.47 0.10
C ASN A 107 -4.19 -11.67 -0.73
N TYR A 108 -4.04 -12.16 -1.96
CA TYR A 108 -5.11 -12.43 -2.92
C TYR A 108 -6.16 -13.46 -2.41
N PRO A 109 -7.37 -13.49 -3.02
CA PRO A 109 -7.88 -12.53 -4.00
C PRO A 109 -8.19 -11.16 -3.36
N LEU A 110 -8.13 -10.11 -4.18
CA LEU A 110 -8.56 -8.75 -3.81
C LEU A 110 -9.78 -8.36 -4.67
N GLN A 111 -10.63 -7.48 -4.15
CA GLN A 111 -11.71 -6.86 -4.93
C GLN A 111 -11.37 -5.44 -5.37
N ARG A 112 -10.39 -4.82 -4.71
CA ARG A 112 -9.93 -3.49 -5.06
C ARG A 112 -8.45 -3.33 -4.74
N LEU A 113 -7.76 -2.57 -5.58
CA LEU A 113 -6.39 -2.12 -5.33
C LEU A 113 -6.30 -0.66 -5.77
N SER A 114 -5.75 0.21 -4.94
CA SER A 114 -5.38 1.56 -5.37
C SER A 114 -3.90 1.82 -5.14
N PHE A 115 -3.32 2.69 -5.96
CA PHE A 115 -1.96 3.18 -5.77
C PHE A 115 -1.80 4.57 -6.38
N LYS A 116 -0.88 5.34 -5.82
CA LYS A 116 -0.44 6.61 -6.38
C LYS A 116 0.73 6.38 -7.31
N PHE A 117 0.84 7.22 -8.33
CA PHE A 117 1.94 7.13 -9.29
C PHE A 117 2.38 8.47 -9.84
N ALA A 118 3.60 8.47 -10.37
CA ALA A 118 4.06 9.46 -11.32
C ALA A 118 4.83 8.80 -12.47
N ASP A 119 4.64 9.31 -13.67
CA ASP A 119 5.27 8.91 -14.92
C ASP A 119 5.96 10.15 -15.51
N PHE A 120 7.26 10.06 -15.81
CA PHE A 120 8.06 11.13 -16.39
C PHE A 120 8.53 10.84 -17.82
N GLY A 121 8.08 9.72 -18.42
CA GLY A 121 8.38 9.39 -19.80
C GLY A 121 8.67 7.91 -20.05
N GLY A 122 8.66 7.59 -21.34
CA GLY A 122 8.90 6.23 -21.83
C GLY A 122 7.61 5.50 -22.17
N ASN A 123 7.45 4.31 -21.58
CA ASN A 123 6.25 3.49 -21.72
C ASN A 123 6.07 2.67 -20.45
N GLU A 124 4.83 2.30 -20.18
CA GLU A 124 4.42 1.68 -18.94
C GLU A 124 3.88 0.29 -19.17
N ASN A 125 4.13 -0.58 -18.21
CA ASN A 125 3.61 -1.93 -18.18
C ASN A 125 2.62 -2.07 -17.03
N LEU A 126 1.48 -2.70 -17.32
CA LEU A 126 0.51 -3.10 -16.33
C LEU A 126 0.11 -4.55 -16.59
N LYS A 127 0.19 -5.38 -15.57
CA LYS A 127 -0.34 -6.74 -15.58
C LYS A 127 -1.34 -6.90 -14.46
N ILE A 128 -2.57 -7.26 -14.84
CA ILE A 128 -3.61 -7.65 -13.89
C ILE A 128 -4.04 -9.06 -14.26
N ASN A 129 -3.96 -9.97 -13.30
CA ASN A 129 -4.16 -11.40 -13.53
C ASN A 129 -3.21 -11.89 -14.65
N ASN A 130 -3.76 -12.42 -15.73
CA ASN A 130 -2.99 -12.94 -16.88
C ASN A 130 -2.97 -11.99 -18.08
N ASP A 131 -3.52 -10.78 -17.95
CA ASP A 131 -3.56 -9.78 -19.02
C ASP A 131 -2.47 -8.73 -18.82
N PHE A 132 -1.52 -8.69 -19.76
CA PHE A 132 -0.40 -7.76 -19.76
C PHE A 132 -0.63 -6.67 -20.82
N ARG A 133 -0.47 -5.41 -20.42
CA ARG A 133 -0.58 -4.23 -21.28
C ARG A 133 0.72 -3.45 -21.24
N ASN A 134 1.26 -3.18 -22.43
CA ASN A 134 2.28 -2.18 -22.66
C ASN A 134 1.59 -0.94 -23.24
N VAL A 135 1.75 0.22 -22.60
CA VAL A 135 1.05 1.45 -22.97
C VAL A 135 1.99 2.64 -22.96
N ALA A 136 1.69 3.68 -23.74
CA ALA A 136 2.46 4.92 -23.70
C ALA A 136 2.39 5.63 -22.35
N ASN A 137 1.24 5.53 -21.66
CA ASN A 137 1.00 5.97 -20.29
C ASN A 137 -0.34 5.38 -19.81
N PHE A 138 -0.65 5.53 -18.52
CA PHE A 138 -1.86 4.96 -17.93
C PHE A 138 -3.17 5.70 -18.27
N LEU A 139 -3.14 6.91 -18.82
CA LEU A 139 -4.37 7.64 -19.17
C LEU A 139 -5.20 6.86 -20.20
N GLY A 140 -4.54 6.16 -21.14
CA GLY A 140 -5.19 5.32 -22.14
C GLY A 140 -5.89 4.08 -21.57
N LEU A 141 -5.69 3.75 -20.29
CA LEU A 141 -6.36 2.63 -19.62
C LEU A 141 -7.59 3.06 -18.81
N HIS A 142 -7.86 4.37 -18.67
CA HIS A 142 -9.01 4.86 -17.91
C HIS A 142 -10.33 4.32 -18.50
N ASN A 143 -11.20 3.77 -17.64
CA ASN A 143 -12.48 3.12 -17.98
C ASN A 143 -12.35 1.93 -18.93
N THR A 144 -11.18 1.27 -18.96
CA THR A 144 -10.99 0.01 -19.68
C THR A 144 -11.02 -1.19 -18.72
N THR A 145 -11.17 -2.39 -19.28
CA THR A 145 -11.01 -3.64 -18.55
C THR A 145 -9.68 -4.30 -18.91
N VAL A 146 -8.91 -4.67 -17.89
CA VAL A 146 -7.65 -5.42 -18.01
C VAL A 146 -7.74 -6.64 -17.10
N GLY A 147 -7.61 -7.84 -17.66
CA GLY A 147 -7.66 -9.07 -16.87
C GLY A 147 -8.97 -9.31 -16.12
N GLY A 148 -10.08 -8.73 -16.60
CA GLY A 148 -11.40 -8.79 -15.94
C GLY A 148 -11.62 -7.76 -14.83
N VAL A 149 -10.70 -6.78 -14.68
CA VAL A 149 -10.74 -5.74 -13.65
C VAL A 149 -10.90 -4.38 -14.32
N LEU A 150 -11.81 -3.55 -13.78
CA LEU A 150 -12.00 -2.17 -14.23
C LEU A 150 -10.83 -1.31 -13.78
N VAL A 151 -10.21 -0.59 -14.72
CA VAL A 151 -9.13 0.37 -14.45
C VAL A 151 -9.71 1.78 -14.46
N GLN A 152 -9.51 2.51 -13.37
CA GLN A 152 -9.83 3.93 -13.28
C GLN A 152 -8.56 4.70 -12.96
N VAL A 153 -8.29 5.75 -13.72
CA VAL A 153 -7.13 6.62 -13.55
C VAL A 153 -7.59 8.05 -13.34
N THR A 154 -7.16 8.67 -12.25
CA THR A 154 -7.37 10.09 -11.97
C THR A 154 -6.00 10.74 -11.87
N ALA A 155 -5.65 11.59 -12.85
CA ALA A 155 -4.32 12.16 -12.93
C ALA A 155 -4.33 13.58 -13.51
N VAL A 156 -3.28 14.33 -13.18
CA VAL A 156 -2.93 15.60 -13.82
C VAL A 156 -1.75 15.32 -14.75
N GLN A 157 -1.85 15.83 -15.97
CA GLN A 157 -0.76 15.80 -16.95
C GLN A 157 -0.19 17.20 -17.11
N ASP A 158 1.11 17.31 -16.84
CA ASP A 158 1.92 18.49 -17.12
C ASP A 158 2.85 18.22 -18.32
N VAL A 159 3.66 19.21 -18.69
CA VAL A 159 4.56 19.13 -19.86
C VAL A 159 5.59 17.99 -19.75
N SER A 160 5.99 17.65 -18.53
CA SER A 160 7.07 16.68 -18.25
C SER A 160 6.63 15.46 -17.47
N SER A 161 5.36 15.36 -17.06
CA SER A 161 4.92 14.23 -16.23
C SER A 161 3.41 14.05 -16.20
N ILE A 162 3.01 12.84 -15.82
CA ILE A 162 1.64 12.48 -15.45
C ILE A 162 1.68 11.98 -14.01
N ARG A 163 0.90 12.58 -13.11
CA ARG A 163 0.83 12.18 -11.70
C ARG A 163 -0.61 11.97 -11.28
N GLY A 164 -0.88 10.90 -10.55
CA GLY A 164 -2.23 10.59 -10.15
C GLY A 164 -2.39 9.36 -9.28
N GLU A 165 -3.61 8.85 -9.26
CA GLU A 165 -4.02 7.62 -8.61
C GLU A 165 -4.65 6.68 -9.64
N MET A 166 -4.33 5.40 -9.54
CA MET A 166 -5.03 4.33 -10.22
C MET A 166 -5.85 3.53 -9.21
N VAL A 167 -7.11 3.27 -9.55
CA VAL A 167 -8.01 2.38 -8.80
C VAL A 167 -8.41 1.22 -9.71
N LEU A 168 -8.17 0.01 -9.22
CA LEU A 168 -8.52 -1.25 -9.86
C LEU A 168 -9.71 -1.83 -9.11
N GLN A 169 -10.80 -2.16 -9.82
CA GLN A 169 -12.03 -2.70 -9.22
C GLN A 169 -12.46 -4.00 -9.90
N GLY A 170 -12.63 -5.06 -9.10
CA GLY A 170 -12.98 -6.41 -9.56
C GLY A 170 -12.03 -7.48 -9.04
N PRO A 171 -12.18 -8.74 -9.49
CA PRO A 171 -11.41 -9.86 -8.98
C PRO A 171 -9.94 -9.81 -9.41
N ILE A 172 -9.06 -9.48 -8.47
CA ILE A 172 -7.61 -9.43 -8.67
C ILE A 172 -6.96 -10.65 -7.99
N GLN A 173 -6.21 -11.42 -8.76
CA GLN A 173 -5.41 -12.59 -8.37
C GLN A 173 -3.91 -12.35 -8.53
N GLY A 174 -3.52 -11.32 -9.28
CA GLY A 174 -2.14 -10.92 -9.49
C GLY A 174 -2.06 -9.50 -10.01
N PHE A 175 -1.01 -8.78 -9.60
CA PHE A 175 -0.75 -7.40 -9.98
C PHE A 175 0.74 -7.18 -10.19
N SER A 176 1.09 -6.58 -11.33
CA SER A 176 2.43 -6.08 -11.60
C SER A 176 2.36 -4.77 -12.36
N VAL A 177 3.25 -3.83 -12.05
CA VAL A 177 3.27 -2.51 -12.67
C VAL A 177 4.69 -1.97 -12.74
N GLY A 178 5.03 -1.21 -13.77
CA GLY A 178 6.33 -0.54 -13.83
C GLY A 178 6.56 0.20 -15.14
N GLY A 179 7.77 0.75 -15.26
CA GLY A 179 8.09 1.79 -16.23
C GLY A 179 9.56 2.11 -16.41
N GLN A 180 9.85 3.00 -17.37
CA GLN A 180 11.21 3.52 -17.61
C GLN A 180 11.56 4.64 -16.63
N GLU A 181 10.61 5.54 -16.36
CA GLU A 181 10.73 6.65 -15.43
C GLU A 181 9.45 6.74 -14.59
N PHE A 182 9.22 5.69 -13.81
CA PHE A 182 7.95 5.48 -13.11
C PHE A 182 8.16 5.42 -11.60
N TRP A 183 7.28 6.08 -10.86
CA TRP A 183 7.22 6.08 -9.40
C TRP A 183 5.87 5.57 -8.93
N ILE A 184 5.88 4.76 -7.88
CA ILE A 184 4.68 4.23 -7.23
C ILE A 184 4.76 4.38 -5.73
N ASP A 185 3.63 4.73 -5.12
CA ASP A 185 3.47 4.83 -3.67
C ASP A 185 2.04 4.47 -3.24
N ASP A 186 1.83 4.32 -1.94
CA ASP A 186 0.52 4.09 -1.33
C ASP A 186 -0.22 2.90 -1.96
N VAL A 187 0.41 1.73 -2.04
CA VAL A 187 -0.21 0.53 -2.63
C VAL A 187 -1.20 -0.07 -1.64
N CYS A 188 -2.49 0.21 -1.80
CA CYS A 188 -3.57 -0.10 -0.86
C CYS A 188 -4.47 -1.25 -1.37
N PRO A 189 -4.20 -2.51 -0.98
CA PRO A 189 -5.11 -3.62 -1.26
C PRO A 189 -6.36 -3.57 -0.37
N ASP A 190 -7.51 -3.87 -0.95
CA ASP A 190 -8.79 -3.98 -0.26
C ASP A 190 -9.55 -5.25 -0.71
N ARG A 191 -10.19 -5.92 0.25
CA ARG A 191 -10.75 -7.27 0.09
C ARG A 191 -12.23 -7.28 -0.15
#